data_AF-A0A183L7V5-F1
#
_entry.id   AF-A0A183L7V5-F1
#
_cell.length_a   1.000
_cell.length_b   1.000
_cell.length_c   1.000
_cell.angle_alpha   90.00
_cell.angle_beta   90.00
_cell.angle_gamma   90.00
#
_symmetry.space_group_name_H-M   'P 1'
#
loop_
_entity.id
_entity.type
_entity.pdbx_description
1 polymer ?
#
loop_
_entity_poly.entity_id
_entity_poly.type
_entity_poly.pdbx_seq_one_letter_code
_entity_poly.pdbx_strand_id
1 'polypeptide(L)'
;MKQLYHTTKKLAGKYSKPKRPVIDKEGKPITEIQQQRNRWVEYFEELLNRPDPLNPPNIKAAHTDLPIDVSPPTTEQIRMAIRQIKSGKSSKT
;
A
#
# COMPACT_ATOMS: atom_id res chain seq x y z
N MET A 1 22.24 -1.04 0.33
CA MET A 1 21.31 0.09 0.59
C MET A 1 21.51 1.31 -0.32
N LYS A 2 22.74 1.82 -0.53
CA LYS A 2 22.97 3.01 -1.40
C LYS A 2 22.46 2.84 -2.84
N GLN A 3 22.71 1.67 -3.46
CA GLN A 3 22.25 1.43 -4.84
C GLN A 3 20.72 1.42 -4.97
N LEU A 4 20.01 0.85 -4.00
CA LEU A 4 18.56 0.83 -3.98
C LEU A 4 18.00 2.26 -3.92
N TYR A 5 18.51 3.09 -3.00
CA TYR A 5 18.11 4.50 -2.87
C TYR A 5 18.31 5.31 -4.16
N HIS A 6 19.48 5.17 -4.81
CA HIS A 6 19.76 5.88 -6.06
C HIS A 6 18.86 5.40 -7.21
N THR A 7 18.59 4.09 -7.29
CA THR A 7 17.69 3.52 -8.30
C THR A 7 16.26 4.01 -8.12
N THR A 8 15.72 3.95 -6.90
CA THR A 8 14.37 4.44 -6.58
C THR A 8 14.23 5.94 -6.82
N LYS A 9 15.26 6.74 -6.44
CA LYS A 9 15.27 8.18 -6.70
C LYS A 9 15.28 8.52 -8.20
N LYS A 10 15.95 7.71 -9.03
CA LYS A 10 15.95 7.88 -10.49
C LYS A 10 14.59 7.52 -11.12
N LEU A 11 13.93 6.47 -10.60
CA LEU A 11 12.62 6.00 -11.09
C LEU A 11 11.45 6.89 -10.64
N ALA A 12 11.54 7.55 -9.49
CA ALA A 12 10.45 8.35 -8.91
C ALA A 12 10.05 9.60 -9.73
N GLY A 13 10.77 9.92 -10.82
CA GLY A 13 10.46 11.06 -11.67
C GLY A 13 10.61 12.42 -10.96
N LYS A 14 10.07 13.48 -11.56
CA LYS A 14 10.01 14.80 -10.90
C LYS A 14 8.78 14.84 -9.98
N TYR A 15 8.99 15.22 -8.72
CA TYR A 15 7.91 15.48 -7.78
C TYR A 15 7.03 16.61 -8.31
N SER A 16 5.79 16.30 -8.73
CA SER A 16 4.80 17.32 -9.04
C SER A 16 4.07 17.72 -7.76
N LYS A 17 3.63 18.98 -7.66
CA LYS A 17 2.76 19.38 -6.55
C LYS A 17 1.51 18.48 -6.56
N PRO A 18 1.15 17.86 -5.42
CA PRO A 18 -0.09 17.10 -5.36
C PRO A 18 -1.28 18.03 -5.65
N LYS A 19 -2.27 17.55 -6.40
CA LYS A 19 -3.49 18.31 -6.76
C LYS A 19 -4.29 18.77 -5.53
N ARG A 20 -4.12 18.07 -4.41
CA ARG A 20 -4.77 18.39 -3.13
C ARG A 20 -3.71 18.80 -2.11
N PRO A 21 -3.75 20.04 -1.58
CA PRO A 21 -2.88 20.44 -0.49
C PRO A 21 -3.30 19.74 0.81
N VAL A 22 -2.35 19.59 1.74
CA VAL A 22 -2.67 19.19 3.12
C VAL A 22 -3.36 20.36 3.80
N ILE A 23 -4.36 20.07 4.62
CA ILE A 23 -5.18 21.07 5.29
C ILE A 23 -4.94 20.97 6.81
N ASP A 24 -4.84 22.11 7.49
CA ASP A 24 -4.78 22.20 8.95
C ASP A 24 -6.13 21.85 9.60
N LYS A 25 -6.23 21.98 10.92
CA LYS A 25 -7.46 21.67 11.67
C LYS A 25 -8.54 22.73 11.44
N GLU A 26 -8.13 23.94 11.05
CA GLU A 26 -8.97 25.10 10.76
C GLU A 26 -9.48 25.13 9.31
N GLY A 27 -9.11 24.15 8.48
CA GLY A 27 -9.55 24.05 7.10
C GLY A 27 -8.68 24.83 6.09
N LYS A 28 -7.53 25.36 6.50
CA LYS A 28 -6.63 26.12 5.62
C LYS A 28 -5.52 25.25 5.02
N PRO A 29 -5.12 25.51 3.76
CA PRO A 29 -4.02 24.80 3.12
C PRO A 29 -2.67 25.06 3.79
N ILE A 30 -1.94 23.99 4.08
CA ILE A 30 -0.56 24.03 4.55
C ILE A 30 0.39 24.00 3.35
N THR A 31 1.27 25.00 3.26
CA THR A 31 2.24 25.12 2.16
C THR A 31 3.67 24.79 2.58
N GLU A 32 3.99 24.84 3.88
CA GLU A 32 5.33 24.61 4.40
C GLU A 32 5.56 23.14 4.81
N ILE A 33 6.72 22.59 4.45
CA ILE A 33 7.08 21.19 4.73
C ILE A 33 7.13 20.91 6.24
N GLN A 34 7.64 21.85 7.04
CA GLN A 34 7.71 21.69 8.50
C GLN A 34 6.31 21.62 9.11
N GLN A 35 5.42 22.53 8.73
CA GLN A 35 4.02 22.51 9.17
C GLN A 35 3.30 21.24 8.72
N GLN A 36 3.58 20.74 7.51
CA GLN A 36 3.01 19.48 7.04
C GLN A 36 3.48 18.30 7.90
N ARG A 37 4.76 18.26 8.30
CA ARG A 37 5.28 17.24 9.21
C ARG A 37 4.64 17.32 10.59
N ASN A 38 4.49 18.51 11.14
CA ASN A 38 3.82 18.70 12.44
C ASN A 38 2.36 18.23 12.37
N ARG A 39 1.66 18.56 11.28
CA ARG A 39 0.29 18.09 11.04
C ARG A 39 0.20 16.55 10.96
N TRP A 40 1.20 15.90 10.38
CA TRP A 40 1.30 14.44 10.36
C TRP A 40 1.52 13.87 11.77
N VAL A 41 2.43 14.44 12.56
CA VAL A 41 2.68 14.01 13.94
C VAL A 41 1.39 14.08 14.76
N GLU A 42 0.69 15.22 14.73
CA GLU A 42 -0.58 15.39 15.45
C GLU A 42 -1.66 14.38 15.00
N TYR A 43 -1.79 14.17 13.68
CA TYR A 43 -2.78 13.23 13.14
C TYR A 43 -2.52 11.80 13.62
N PHE A 44 -1.27 11.36 13.59
CA PHE A 44 -0.91 10.02 14.03
C PHE A 44 -1.01 9.87 15.55
N GLU A 45 -0.65 10.90 16.31
CA GLU A 45 -0.81 10.90 17.76
C GLU A 45 -2.30 10.77 18.16
N GLU A 46 -3.18 11.52 17.51
CA GLU A 46 -4.63 11.41 17.73
C GLU A 46 -5.17 10.03 17.33
N LEU A 47 -4.75 9.52 16.17
CA LEU A 47 -5.21 8.23 15.67
C LEU A 47 -4.76 7.06 16.56
N LEU A 48 -3.51 7.09 17.05
CA LEU A 48 -2.91 6.01 17.83
C LEU A 48 -3.33 6.03 19.30
N ASN A 49 -3.64 7.21 19.85
CA ASN A 49 -4.13 7.35 21.22
C ASN A 49 -5.67 7.34 21.31
N ARG A 50 -6.37 7.16 20.20
CA ARG A 50 -7.83 7.07 20.18
C ARG A 50 -8.27 5.83 20.96
N PRO A 51 -9.19 5.95 21.93
CA PRO A 51 -9.73 4.79 22.64
C PRO A 51 -10.49 3.89 21.67
N ASP A 52 -10.55 2.60 21.99
CA ASP A 52 -11.34 1.65 21.20
C ASP A 52 -12.78 2.16 21.03
N PRO A 53 -13.32 2.13 19.81
CA PRO A 53 -14.68 2.59 19.58
C PRO A 53 -15.65 1.71 20.39
N LEU A 54 -16.54 2.37 21.16
CA LEU A 54 -17.59 1.74 21.97
C LEU A 54 -18.44 0.73 21.19
N ASN A 55 -18.66 1.01 19.90
CA ASN A 55 -19.28 0.09 18.99
C ASN A 55 -18.18 -0.57 18.15
N PRO A 56 -17.91 -1.86 18.35
CA PRO A 56 -16.98 -2.57 17.48
C PRO A 56 -17.51 -2.49 16.05
N PRO A 57 -16.63 -2.31 15.04
CA PRO A 57 -17.03 -2.39 13.65
C PRO A 57 -17.74 -3.73 13.40
N ASN A 58 -18.98 -3.69 12.90
CA ASN A 58 -19.70 -4.89 12.48
C ASN A 58 -19.11 -5.38 11.14
N ILE A 59 -17.90 -5.92 11.20
CA ILE A 59 -17.21 -6.53 10.07
C ILE A 59 -17.66 -7.99 10.04
N LYS A 60 -18.47 -8.35 9.04
CA LYS A 60 -18.73 -9.76 8.76
C LYS A 60 -17.38 -10.45 8.53
N ALA A 61 -17.14 -11.55 9.22
CA ALA A 61 -15.97 -12.38 8.96
C ALA A 61 -15.89 -12.64 7.45
N ALA A 62 -14.72 -12.38 6.86
CA ALA A 62 -14.49 -12.81 5.49
C ALA A 62 -14.72 -14.33 5.43
N HIS A 63 -15.39 -14.81 4.38
CA HIS A 63 -15.51 -16.24 4.14
C HIS A 63 -14.11 -16.85 4.12
N THR A 64 -13.77 -17.60 5.16
CA THR A 64 -12.48 -18.30 5.29
C THR A 64 -12.35 -19.43 4.28
N ASP A 65 -13.47 -19.84 3.67
CA ASP A 65 -13.56 -20.91 2.70
C ASP A 65 -13.26 -20.44 1.27
N LEU A 66 -12.16 -19.69 1.08
CA LEU A 66 -11.55 -19.70 -0.24
C LEU A 66 -10.82 -21.04 -0.37
N PRO A 67 -11.22 -21.95 -1.27
CA PRO A 67 -10.49 -23.19 -1.52
C PRO A 67 -9.18 -22.85 -2.24
N ILE A 68 -8.26 -22.25 -1.50
CA ILE A 68 -6.89 -22.03 -1.92
C ILE A 68 -6.15 -23.29 -1.55
N ASP A 69 -5.70 -24.01 -2.57
CA ASP A 69 -4.77 -25.11 -2.38
C ASP A 69 -3.44 -24.56 -1.86
N VAL A 70 -3.18 -24.79 -0.57
CA VAL A 70 -1.92 -24.43 0.11
C VAL A 70 -0.84 -25.50 -0.05
N SER A 71 -1.11 -26.56 -0.83
CA SER A 71 -0.10 -27.57 -1.10
C SER A 71 1.04 -27.00 -1.94
N PRO A 72 2.28 -27.51 -1.76
CA PRO A 72 3.38 -27.11 -2.60
C PRO A 72 3.11 -27.44 -4.08
N PRO A 73 3.47 -26.55 -5.02
CA PRO A 73 3.29 -26.82 -6.44
C PRO A 73 4.12 -28.02 -6.87
N THR A 74 3.53 -28.89 -7.68
CA THR A 74 4.20 -30.04 -8.28
C THR A 74 5.26 -29.60 -9.30
N THR A 75 6.28 -30.43 -9.51
CA THR A 75 7.33 -30.17 -10.50
C THR A 75 6.79 -29.93 -11.92
N GLU A 76 5.69 -30.62 -12.28
CA GLU A 76 5.06 -30.45 -13.58
C GLU A 76 4.31 -29.11 -13.70
N GLN A 77 3.62 -28.65 -12.65
CA GLN A 77 3.01 -27.31 -12.62
C GLN A 77 4.07 -26.21 -12.80
N ILE A 78 5.22 -26.35 -12.12
CA ILE A 78 6.35 -25.40 -12.25
C ILE A 78 6.88 -25.40 -13.69
N ARG A 79 7.09 -26.58 -14.30
CA ARG A 79 7.56 -26.71 -15.69
C ARG A 79 6.58 -26.11 -16.69
N MET A 80 5.28 -26.36 -16.51
CA MET A 80 4.24 -25.81 -17.35
C MET A 80 4.19 -24.28 -17.25
N ALA A 81 4.25 -23.72 -16.05
CA ALA A 81 4.26 -22.27 -15.84
C ALA A 81 5.45 -21.60 -16.55
N ILE A 82 6.65 -22.18 -16.43
CA ILE A 82 7.85 -21.69 -17.13
C ILE A 82 7.65 -21.71 -18.66
N ARG A 83 7.03 -22.76 -19.21
CA ARG A 83 6.73 -22.84 -20.65
C ARG A 83 5.73 -21.77 -21.09
N GLN A 84 4.66 -21.55 -20.32
CA GLN A 84 3.66 -20.52 -20.63
C GLN A 84 4.27 -19.12 -20.65
N ILE A 85 5.09 -18.79 -19.64
CA ILE A 85 5.82 -17.51 -19.56
C ILE A 85 6.71 -17.32 -20.78
N LYS A 86 7.48 -18.34 -21.16
CA LYS A 86 8.35 -18.29 -22.37
C LYS A 86 7.56 -18.16 -23.67
N SER A 87 6.34 -18.69 -23.71
CA SER A 87 5.46 -18.60 -24.89
C SER A 87 4.65 -17.31 -24.98
N GLY A 88 4.79 -16.37 -24.03
CA GLY A 88 4.07 -15.10 -24.01
C GLY A 88 2.56 -15.23 -23.73
N LYS A 89 2.10 -16.41 -23.33
CA LYS A 89 0.70 -16.66 -22.96
C LYS A 89 0.54 -16.41 -21.47
N SER A 90 0.09 -15.21 -21.09
CA SER A 90 -0.58 -15.04 -19.82
C SER A 90 -1.96 -15.65 -19.92
N SER A 91 -2.35 -16.51 -18.98
CA SER A 91 -3.78 -16.78 -18.81
C SER A 91 -4.40 -15.46 -18.37
N LYS A 92 -5.28 -14.91 -19.20
CA LYS A 92 -6.21 -13.86 -18.78
C LYS A 92 -7.12 -14.51 -17.76
N THR A 93 -6.94 -14.14 -16.50
CA THR A 93 -7.93 -14.38 -15.45
C THR A 93 -9.02 -13.31 -15.54
#